data_AF-A0A9D6UK06-F1
#
_entry.id   AF-A0A9D6UK06-F1
#
_cell.length_a   1.000
_cell.length_b   1.000
_cell.length_c   1.000
_cell.angle_alpha   90.00
_cell.angle_beta   90.00
_cell.angle_gamma   90.00
#
_symmetry.space_group_name_H-M   'P 1'
#
loop_
_entity.id
_entity.type
_entity.pdbx_description
1 polymer ?
#
loop_
_entity_poly.entity_id
_entity_poly.type
_entity_poly.pdbx_seq_one_letter_code
_entity_poly.pdbx_strand_id
1 'polypeptide(L)'
;MEQTLSIIKPDAVKKNVIGEIVKRFESNGLKIKAMKMLKMSQKDAEGFYYVHKERPFYKSLAEFMSSCPVVVLVLEGKDAIKKNRDLMGATDPKKADKGTIRADFADNIEQNAV
;
A
#
# COMPACT_ATOMS: atom_id res chain seq x y z
N MET A 1 -2.75 11.10 18.78
CA MET A 1 -1.94 10.00 18.22
C MET A 1 -2.86 9.21 17.32
N GLU A 2 -2.47 8.97 16.08
CA GLU A 2 -3.31 8.35 15.06
C GLU A 2 -2.81 6.95 14.72
N GLN A 3 -3.72 6.13 14.20
CA GLN A 3 -3.41 4.87 13.57
C GLN A 3 -3.94 4.88 12.13
N THR A 4 -3.18 4.30 11.21
CA THR A 4 -3.59 4.17 9.80
C THR A 4 -3.25 2.79 9.27
N LEU A 5 -4.04 2.35 8.31
CA LEU A 5 -3.82 1.12 7.57
C LEU A 5 -2.86 1.39 6.42
N SER A 6 -1.85 0.54 6.25
CA SER A 6 -1.00 0.51 5.06
C SER A 6 -0.95 -0.92 4.53
N ILE A 7 -0.97 -1.08 3.21
CA ILE A 7 -0.94 -2.40 2.56
C ILE A 7 0.19 -2.37 1.56
N ILE A 8 1.20 -3.22 1.75
CA ILE A 8 2.21 -3.50 0.72
C ILE A 8 1.59 -4.50 -0.25
N LYS A 9 1.41 -4.04 -1.48
CA LYS A 9 0.66 -4.71 -2.54
C LYS A 9 1.43 -5.88 -3.18
N PRO A 10 0.76 -6.74 -3.96
CA PRO A 10 1.36 -7.95 -4.50
C PRO A 10 2.60 -7.73 -5.38
N ASP A 11 2.66 -6.62 -6.12
CA ASP A 11 3.81 -6.21 -6.93
C ASP A 11 5.05 -5.94 -6.08
N ALA A 12 4.92 -5.16 -5.00
CA ALA A 12 6.01 -4.88 -4.09
C ALA A 12 6.46 -6.12 -3.30
N VAL A 13 5.52 -7.01 -2.95
CA VAL A 13 5.83 -8.31 -2.35
C VAL A 13 6.65 -9.17 -3.32
N LYS A 14 6.23 -9.28 -4.59
CA LYS A 14 6.96 -10.03 -5.63
C LYS A 14 8.36 -9.48 -5.91
N LYS A 15 8.53 -8.16 -5.79
CA LYS A 15 9.83 -7.48 -5.93
C LYS A 15 10.76 -7.68 -4.73
N ASN A 16 10.32 -8.35 -3.66
CA ASN A 16 11.08 -8.54 -2.42
C ASN A 16 11.52 -7.24 -1.74
N VAL A 17 10.71 -6.16 -1.85
CA VAL A 17 11.02 -4.84 -1.27
C VAL A 17 10.26 -4.52 0.02
N ILE A 18 9.66 -5.54 0.65
CA ILE A 18 8.89 -5.38 1.91
C ILE A 18 9.72 -4.67 2.98
N GLY A 19 10.96 -5.11 3.19
CA GLY A 19 11.86 -4.55 4.21
C GLY A 19 12.21 -3.09 3.95
N GLU A 20 12.44 -2.70 2.69
CA GLU A 20 12.71 -1.31 2.33
C GLU A 20 11.50 -0.41 2.60
N ILE A 21 10.29 -0.86 2.28
CA ILE A 21 9.06 -0.10 2.55
C ILE A 21 8.82 0.04 4.06
N VAL A 22 8.98 -1.04 4.81
CA VAL A 22 8.89 -1.02 6.28
C VAL A 22 9.88 -0.02 6.88
N LYS A 23 11.14 -0.08 6.43
CA LYS A 23 12.20 0.84 6.85
C LYS A 23 11.83 2.30 6.58
N ARG A 24 11.14 2.61 5.46
CA ARG A 24 10.67 3.98 5.19
C ARG A 24 9.68 4.48 6.24
N PHE A 25 8.75 3.63 6.68
CA PHE A 25 7.80 4.01 7.74
C PHE A 25 8.53 4.23 9.07
N GLU A 26 9.37 3.27 9.48
CA GLU A 26 10.07 3.32 10.76
C GLU A 26 11.06 4.50 10.84
N SER A 27 11.83 4.73 9.77
CA SER A 27 12.82 5.82 9.71
C SER A 27 12.18 7.21 9.70
N ASN A 28 10.87 7.31 9.43
CA ASN A 28 10.10 8.57 9.46
C ASN A 28 9.20 8.69 10.71
N GLY A 29 9.48 7.87 11.72
CA GLY A 29 8.85 7.95 13.05
C GLY A 29 7.45 7.38 13.13
N LEU A 30 7.04 6.54 12.17
CA LEU A 30 5.84 5.70 12.28
C LEU A 30 6.22 4.37 12.94
N LYS A 31 5.41 3.91 13.89
CA LYS A 31 5.60 2.62 14.58
C LYS A 31 4.67 1.57 14.00
N ILE A 32 5.17 0.37 13.76
CA ILE A 32 4.34 -0.78 13.36
C ILE A 32 3.71 -1.37 14.62
N LYS A 33 2.39 -1.22 14.77
CA LYS A 33 1.63 -1.79 15.90
C LYS A 33 1.14 -3.20 15.63
N ALA A 34 0.86 -3.50 14.38
CA ALA A 34 0.50 -4.83 13.91
C ALA A 34 0.98 -5.00 12.48
N MET A 35 1.36 -6.23 12.13
CA MET A 35 1.79 -6.60 10.79
C MET A 35 1.35 -8.03 10.53
N LYS A 36 0.76 -8.28 9.36
CA LYS A 36 0.36 -9.63 8.94
C LYS A 36 0.52 -9.79 7.44
N MET A 37 1.18 -10.86 7.02
CA MET A 37 1.10 -11.32 5.65
C MET A 37 -0.15 -12.18 5.48
N LEU A 38 -0.92 -11.90 4.43
CA LEU A 38 -2.12 -12.67 4.10
C LEU A 38 -2.34 -12.67 2.58
N LYS A 39 -3.08 -13.65 2.09
CA LYS A 39 -3.62 -13.64 0.73
C LYS A 39 -5.10 -13.31 0.82
N MET A 40 -5.51 -12.19 0.21
CA MET A 40 -6.93 -11.80 0.18
C MET A 40 -7.69 -12.75 -0.74
N SER A 41 -8.91 -13.16 -0.36
CA SER A 41 -9.81 -13.73 -1.35
C SER A 41 -10.30 -12.63 -2.31
N GLN A 42 -10.82 -13.01 -3.48
CA GLN A 42 -11.45 -12.06 -4.40
C GLN A 42 -12.54 -11.24 -3.71
N LYS A 43 -13.37 -11.91 -2.90
CA LYS A 43 -14.46 -11.27 -2.14
C LYS A 43 -13.95 -10.28 -1.10
N ASP A 44 -12.84 -10.58 -0.43
CA ASP A 44 -12.23 -9.66 0.53
C ASP A 44 -11.69 -8.41 -0.16
N ALA A 45 -11.04 -8.57 -1.32
CA ALA A 45 -10.51 -7.46 -2.11
C ALA A 45 -11.65 -6.56 -2.65
N GLU A 46 -12.71 -7.17 -3.18
CA GLU A 46 -13.93 -6.47 -3.60
C GLU A 46 -14.58 -5.71 -2.44
N GLY A 47 -14.75 -6.38 -1.29
CA GLY A 47 -15.30 -5.76 -0.09
C GLY A 47 -14.47 -4.57 0.39
N PHE A 48 -13.15 -4.69 0.39
CA PHE A 48 -12.24 -3.62 0.79
C PHE A 48 -12.27 -2.42 -0.17
N TYR A 49 -12.33 -2.67 -1.48
CA TYR A 49 -12.36 -1.62 -2.51
C TYR A 49 -13.76 -1.21 -2.94
N TYR A 50 -14.82 -1.60 -2.22
CA TYR A 50 -16.22 -1.39 -2.61
C TYR A 50 -16.57 0.07 -2.93
N VAL A 51 -15.90 1.03 -2.30
CA VAL A 51 -16.03 2.48 -2.60
C VAL A 51 -15.73 2.83 -4.07
N HIS A 52 -15.03 1.94 -4.78
CA HIS A 52 -14.71 2.08 -6.19
C HIS A 52 -15.59 1.24 -7.12
N LYS A 53 -16.66 0.58 -6.65
CA LYS A 53 -17.47 -0.36 -7.46
C LYS A 53 -17.94 0.16 -8.84
N GLU A 54 -18.22 1.47 -8.95
CA GLU A 54 -18.68 2.13 -10.17
C GLU A 54 -17.52 2.59 -11.08
N ARG A 55 -16.27 2.38 -10.66
CA ARG A 55 -15.07 2.75 -11.41
C ARG A 55 -14.68 1.62 -12.37
N PRO A 56 -14.21 1.95 -13.59
CA PRO A 56 -13.86 0.94 -14.60
C PRO A 56 -12.72 0.01 -14.17
N PHE A 57 -11.84 0.45 -13.26
CA PHE A 57 -10.70 -0.32 -12.76
C PHE A 57 -11.02 -1.19 -11.53
N TYR A 58 -12.27 -1.21 -11.03
CA TYR A 58 -12.60 -1.89 -9.77
C TYR A 58 -12.32 -3.40 -9.81
N LYS A 59 -12.76 -4.06 -10.89
CA LYS A 59 -12.57 -5.51 -11.05
C LYS A 59 -11.10 -5.87 -11.20
N SER A 60 -10.37 -5.14 -12.06
CA SER A 60 -8.93 -5.36 -12.24
C SER A 60 -8.15 -5.12 -10.95
N LEU A 61 -8.53 -4.10 -10.16
CA LEU A 61 -7.92 -3.84 -8.85
C LEU A 61 -8.15 -4.99 -7.87
N ALA A 62 -9.39 -5.49 -7.78
CA ALA A 62 -9.71 -6.59 -6.87
C ALA A 62 -9.00 -7.89 -7.27
N GLU A 63 -8.97 -8.22 -8.57
CA GLU A 63 -8.23 -9.36 -9.12
C GLU A 63 -6.72 -9.24 -8.86
N PHE A 64 -6.16 -8.04 -9.04
CA PHE A 64 -4.75 -7.79 -8.74
C PHE A 64 -4.45 -8.02 -7.27
N MET A 65 -5.25 -7.46 -6.37
CA MET A 65 -5.04 -7.53 -4.92
C MET A 65 -5.26 -8.94 -4.34
N SER A 66 -6.05 -9.78 -4.99
CA SER A 66 -6.25 -11.19 -4.63
C SER A 66 -5.24 -12.16 -5.28
N SER A 67 -4.48 -11.70 -6.28
CA SER A 67 -3.59 -12.55 -7.09
C SER A 67 -2.47 -13.22 -6.28
N CYS A 68 -1.90 -12.53 -5.29
CA CYS A 68 -0.75 -12.96 -4.51
C CYS A 68 -0.82 -12.38 -3.08
N PRO A 69 0.02 -12.86 -2.14
CA PRO A 69 0.04 -12.33 -0.79
C PRO A 69 0.35 -10.83 -0.74
N VAL A 70 -0.26 -10.17 0.24
CA VAL A 70 -0.01 -8.77 0.63
C VAL A 70 0.52 -8.74 2.06
N VAL A 71 1.17 -7.64 2.42
CA VAL A 71 1.54 -7.37 3.81
C VAL A 71 0.73 -6.19 4.31
N VAL A 72 -0.09 -6.44 5.32
CA VAL A 72 -0.97 -5.44 5.93
C VAL A 72 -0.33 -4.95 7.23
N LEU A 73 -0.27 -3.63 7.41
CA LEU A 73 0.33 -2.97 8.56
C LEU A 73 -0.65 -2.00 9.21
N VAL A 74 -0.60 -1.94 10.54
CA VAL A 74 -1.15 -0.83 11.33
C VAL A 74 0.02 0.06 11.73
N LEU A 75 0.05 1.28 11.18
CA LEU A 75 1.05 2.30 11.47
C LEU A 75 0.51 3.28 12.51
N GLU A 76 1.26 3.55 13.56
CA GLU A 76 0.90 4.48 14.64
C GLU A 76 1.92 5.61 14.76
N GLY A 77 1.43 6.83 14.99
CA GLY A 77 2.29 7.97 15.22
C GLY A 77 1.53 9.29 15.32
N LYS A 78 2.28 10.40 15.42
CA LYS A 78 1.72 11.73 15.25
C LYS A 78 1.49 12.00 13.76
N ASP A 79 0.29 12.44 13.40
CA ASP A 79 -0.14 12.70 12.01
C ASP A 79 0.08 11.49 11.09
N ALA A 80 -0.17 10.27 11.60
CA ALA A 80 0.17 9.01 10.94
C ALA A 80 -0.51 8.86 9.59
N ILE A 81 -1.76 9.31 9.47
CA ILE A 81 -2.52 9.24 8.21
C ILE A 81 -1.84 10.11 7.14
N LYS A 82 -1.53 11.36 7.50
CA LYS A 82 -0.87 12.30 6.58
C LYS A 82 0.54 11.82 6.22
N LYS A 83 1.35 11.44 7.21
CA LYS A 83 2.72 10.95 7.00
C LYS A 83 2.76 9.71 6.12
N ASN A 84 1.85 8.75 6.33
CA ASN A 84 1.77 7.57 5.46
C ASN A 84 1.54 8.00 4.00
N ARG A 85 0.57 8.88 3.74
CA ARG A 85 0.29 9.37 2.37
C ARG A 85 1.46 10.14 1.76
N ASP A 86 2.15 10.96 2.54
CA ASP A 86 3.33 11.71 2.09
C ASP A 86 4.46 10.74 1.69
N LEU A 87 4.69 9.69 2.49
CA LEU A 87 5.71 8.67 2.19
C LEU A 87 5.33 7.78 0.99
N MET A 88 4.04 7.49 0.81
CA MET A 88 3.55 6.73 -0.33
C MET A 88 3.80 7.48 -1.65
N GLY A 89 3.57 8.79 -1.68
CA GLY A 89 3.66 9.61 -2.89
C GLY A 89 2.40 9.54 -3.76
N ALA A 90 2.40 10.29 -4.87
CA ALA A 90 1.28 10.35 -5.80
C ALA A 90 0.91 8.97 -6.36
N THR A 91 -0.38 8.70 -6.60
CA THR A 91 -0.88 7.41 -7.11
C THR A 91 -0.24 7.00 -8.44
N ASP A 92 0.00 7.98 -9.31
CA ASP A 92 0.76 7.81 -10.55
C ASP A 92 2.25 7.99 -10.22
N PRO A 93 3.09 6.95 -10.37
CA PRO A 93 4.51 7.04 -10.03
C PRO A 93 5.26 8.08 -10.86
N LYS A 94 4.79 8.39 -12.09
CA LYS A 94 5.39 9.44 -12.92
C LYS A 94 5.21 10.85 -12.32
N LYS A 95 4.27 11.00 -11.39
CA LYS A 95 3.97 12.24 -10.67
C LYS A 95 4.40 12.16 -9.20
N ALA A 96 5.00 11.06 -8.77
CA ALA A 96 5.43 10.87 -7.41
C ALA A 96 6.81 11.50 -7.21
N ASP A 97 6.98 12.24 -6.11
CA ASP A 97 8.25 12.90 -5.82
C ASP A 97 9.35 11.87 -5.55
N LYS A 98 10.58 12.23 -5.94
CA LYS A 98 11.76 11.38 -5.76
C LYS A 98 11.92 10.99 -4.29
N GLY A 99 12.11 9.70 -4.03
CA GLY A 99 12.25 9.17 -2.67
C GLY A 99 10.91 8.84 -2.00
N THR A 100 9.77 8.94 -2.68
CA THR A 100 8.52 8.31 -2.21
C THR A 100 8.47 6.83 -2.59
N ILE A 101 7.68 6.04 -1.87
CA ILE A 101 7.54 4.60 -2.12
C ILE A 101 7.09 4.33 -3.55
N ARG A 102 6.14 5.11 -4.07
CA ARG A 102 5.65 4.94 -5.45
C ARG A 102 6.68 5.36 -6.48
N ALA A 103 7.45 6.43 -6.26
CA ALA A 103 8.51 6.78 -7.19
C ALA A 103 9.58 5.67 -7.31
N ASP A 104 9.87 4.99 -6.20
CA ASP A 104 10.97 4.03 -6.14
C ASP A 104 10.54 2.59 -6.50
N PHE A 105 9.29 2.19 -6.23
CA PHE A 105 8.88 0.77 -6.29
C PHE A 105 7.63 0.48 -7.14
N ALA A 106 6.82 1.47 -7.52
CA ALA A 106 5.63 1.24 -8.34
C ALA A 106 5.98 1.01 -9.81
N ASP A 107 5.20 0.17 -10.49
CA ASP A 107 5.30 -0.01 -11.95
C ASP A 107 4.38 0.94 -12.71
N ASN A 108 3.15 1.10 -12.25
CA ASN A 108 2.13 1.93 -12.90
C ASN A 108 1.03 2.32 -11.88
N ILE A 109 -0.06 2.92 -12.36
CA ILE A 109 -1.16 3.42 -11.51
C ILE A 109 -1.90 2.29 -10.77
N GLU A 110 -2.06 1.12 -11.38
CA GLU A 110 -2.74 -0.04 -10.75
C GLU A 110 -1.79 -0.82 -9.83
N GLN A 111 -0.56 -1.05 -10.30
CA GLN A 111 0.53 -1.73 -9.58
C GLN A 111 1.47 -0.69 -8.98
N ASN A 112 1.00 -0.03 -7.94
CA ASN A 112 1.68 1.12 -7.33
C ASN A 112 2.28 0.84 -5.95
N ALA A 113 2.70 -0.40 -5.68
CA ALA A 113 3.38 -0.86 -4.47
C ALA A 113 2.64 -0.76 -3.12
N VAL A 114 1.89 0.31 -2.86
CA VAL A 114 1.18 0.63 -1.60
C VAL A 114 -0.13 1.38 -1.83
#